data_AF-A0A0B1S432-F1
#
_entry.id   AF-A0A0B1S432-F1
#
_cell.length_a   1.000
_cell.length_b   1.000
_cell.length_c   1.000
_cell.angle_alpha   90.00
_cell.angle_beta   90.00
_cell.angle_gamma   90.00
#
_symmetry.space_group_name_H-M   'P 1'
#
loop_
_entity.id
_entity.type
_entity.pdbx_description
1 polymer ?
#
loop_
_entity_poly.entity_id
_entity_poly.type
_entity_poly.pdbx_seq_one_letter_code
_entity_poly.pdbx_strand_id
1 'polypeptide(L)'
;FQDELTVERYLKRSRWEDYKYTPPGPYVDETTFRQLACADIETIRFQMYVPDEVAKEWAEHLAELKSSIFRVVFARCRMSVQALITLLTALRPKQVSVEFGNDWEEVSVDKLCLHKVFKEISHLSLINSRLSDDDLRLLNAQYLTVYEATGITVSGLHQILLDWYNGKRSITDYHLSVSDMIVPERLFDGLPTRRRSVIAWEVRNSDTILHVSIVGPGVSITKVYDVLVTD
;
A
#
# COMPACT_ATOMS: atom_id res chain seq x y z
N PHE A 1 -14.32 -10.53 -14.27
CA PHE A 1 -13.77 -9.25 -13.80
C PHE A 1 -14.95 -8.30 -13.66
N GLN A 2 -15.16 -7.75 -12.47
CA GLN A 2 -16.12 -6.66 -12.27
C GLN A 2 -15.34 -5.37 -12.52
N ASP A 3 -15.64 -4.67 -13.61
CA ASP A 3 -15.02 -3.38 -13.93
C ASP A 3 -15.76 -2.28 -13.14
N GLU A 4 -15.40 -2.08 -11.87
CA GLU A 4 -16.16 -1.19 -10.97
C GLU A 4 -15.24 -0.18 -10.25
N LEU A 5 -15.72 1.06 -10.13
CA LEU A 5 -15.11 2.07 -9.27
C LEU A 5 -15.92 2.05 -7.98
N THR A 6 -15.30 1.66 -6.89
CA THR A 6 -15.97 1.60 -5.58
C THR A 6 -15.52 2.78 -4.75
N VAL A 7 -16.48 3.54 -4.24
CA VAL A 7 -16.22 4.63 -3.29
C VAL A 7 -16.86 4.26 -1.97
N GLU A 8 -16.03 4.16 -0.93
CA GLU A 8 -16.46 3.82 0.43
C GLU A 8 -16.53 5.11 1.24
N ARG A 9 -17.69 5.36 1.85
CA ARG A 9 -17.94 6.55 2.69
C ARG A 9 -18.18 6.13 4.12
N TYR A 10 -17.58 6.88 5.05
CA TYR A 10 -17.88 6.73 6.46
C TYR A 10 -19.07 7.58 6.85
N LEU A 11 -20.17 6.94 7.23
CA LEU A 11 -21.29 7.60 7.86
C LEU A 11 -21.12 7.61 9.39
N LYS A 12 -21.65 8.65 10.03
CA LYS A 12 -21.76 8.71 11.50
C LYS A 12 -22.37 7.40 12.04
N ARG A 13 -21.82 6.89 13.17
CA ARG A 13 -22.22 5.66 13.88
C ARG A 13 -21.67 4.35 13.27
N SER A 14 -20.43 4.35 12.78
CA SER A 14 -19.74 3.14 12.30
C SER A 14 -20.47 2.42 11.15
N ARG A 15 -21.16 3.18 10.30
CA ARG A 15 -21.82 2.64 9.11
C ARG A 15 -21.00 3.02 7.89
N TRP A 16 -20.75 2.05 7.03
CA TRP A 16 -20.08 2.26 5.75
C TRP A 16 -21.12 2.17 4.64
N GLU A 17 -21.05 3.09 3.68
CA GLU A 17 -21.80 3.00 2.44
C GLU A 17 -20.83 2.81 1.27
N ASP A 18 -21.04 1.71 0.54
CA ASP A 18 -20.28 1.38 -0.65
C ASP A 18 -21.10 1.79 -1.87
N TYR A 19 -20.59 2.76 -2.61
CA TYR A 19 -21.15 3.15 -3.90
C TYR A 19 -20.32 2.52 -5.01
N LYS A 20 -20.94 1.62 -5.76
CA LYS A 20 -20.37 1.00 -6.94
C LYS A 20 -20.80 1.80 -8.16
N TYR A 21 -19.84 2.40 -8.83
CA TYR A 21 -20.03 3.04 -10.11
C TYR A 21 -19.59 2.05 -11.19
N THR A 22 -20.52 1.73 -12.10
CA THR A 22 -20.21 0.99 -13.33
C THR A 22 -19.12 1.73 -14.10
N PRO A 23 -18.30 1.01 -14.89
CA PRO A 23 -17.16 1.60 -15.56
C PRO A 23 -17.70 2.71 -16.46
N PRO A 24 -17.26 3.95 -16.23
CA PRO A 24 -17.61 5.02 -17.12
C PRO A 24 -17.05 4.66 -18.50
N GLY A 25 -17.77 5.01 -19.56
CA GLY A 25 -17.07 5.38 -20.79
C GLY A 25 -16.14 6.57 -20.51
N PRO A 26 -15.62 7.26 -21.52
CA PRO A 26 -14.87 8.52 -21.34
C PRO A 26 -15.71 9.68 -20.74
N TYR A 27 -16.80 9.39 -20.03
CA TYR A 27 -17.70 10.33 -19.39
C TYR A 27 -18.22 9.69 -18.10
N VAL A 28 -17.54 9.93 -16.97
CA VAL A 28 -18.23 9.83 -15.68
C VAL A 28 -19.25 10.95 -15.70
N ASP A 29 -20.53 10.64 -15.51
CA ASP A 29 -21.57 11.67 -15.43
C ASP A 29 -21.17 12.71 -14.39
N GLU A 30 -21.19 14.00 -14.76
CA GLU A 30 -20.88 15.12 -13.85
C GLU A 30 -21.68 15.01 -12.53
N THR A 31 -22.87 14.42 -12.56
CA THR A 31 -23.67 14.18 -11.36
C THR A 31 -22.95 13.29 -10.35
N THR A 32 -22.19 12.28 -10.80
CA THR A 32 -21.40 11.39 -9.96
C THR A 32 -20.25 12.14 -9.30
N PHE A 33 -19.49 12.95 -10.04
CA PHE A 33 -18.42 13.75 -9.46
C PHE A 33 -18.94 14.81 -8.48
N ARG A 34 -20.08 15.45 -8.79
CA ARG A 34 -20.73 16.38 -7.84
C ARG A 34 -21.19 15.67 -6.57
N GLN A 35 -21.73 14.45 -6.68
CA GLN A 35 -22.08 13.63 -5.51
C GLN A 35 -20.86 13.26 -4.67
N LEU A 36 -19.71 13.00 -5.32
CA LEU A 36 -18.44 12.74 -4.65
C LEU A 36 -17.90 14.00 -3.96
N ALA A 37 -17.99 15.17 -4.60
CA ALA A 37 -17.52 16.46 -4.06
C ALA A 37 -18.24 16.89 -2.79
N CYS A 38 -19.51 16.52 -2.66
CA CYS A 38 -20.32 16.83 -1.51
C CYS A 38 -20.19 15.80 -0.37
N ALA A 39 -19.32 14.79 -0.51
CA ALA A 39 -19.25 13.67 0.42
C ALA A 39 -17.94 13.58 1.19
N ASP A 40 -18.04 13.05 2.41
CA ASP A 40 -16.89 12.71 3.25
C ASP A 40 -16.38 11.32 2.82
N ILE A 41 -15.52 11.32 1.79
CA ILE A 41 -14.98 10.11 1.20
C ILE A 41 -13.73 9.71 1.96
N GLU A 42 -13.75 8.55 2.60
CA GLU A 42 -12.59 8.06 3.34
C GLU A 42 -11.70 7.18 2.44
N THR A 43 -12.31 6.33 1.60
CA THR A 43 -11.59 5.44 0.70
C THR A 43 -12.12 5.50 -0.73
N ILE A 44 -11.21 5.62 -1.70
CA ILE A 44 -11.51 5.37 -3.11
C ILE A 44 -10.80 4.09 -3.55
N ARG A 45 -11.55 3.17 -4.16
CA ARG A 45 -11.04 1.90 -4.65
C ARG A 45 -11.28 1.76 -6.15
N PHE A 46 -10.20 1.70 -6.90
CA PHE A 46 -10.18 1.37 -8.31
C PHE A 46 -10.11 -0.16 -8.46
N GLN A 47 -10.99 -0.74 -9.27
CA GLN A 47 -11.01 -2.18 -9.63
C GLN A 47 -11.37 -2.36 -11.12
N MET A 48 -10.73 -1.59 -12.01
CA MET A 48 -11.06 -1.60 -13.45
C MET A 48 -9.87 -1.24 -14.32
N TYR A 49 -10.08 -1.29 -15.65
CA TYR A 49 -9.16 -0.67 -16.61
C TYR A 49 -9.31 0.85 -16.61
N VAL A 50 -8.22 1.59 -16.44
CA VAL A 50 -8.19 3.05 -16.47
C VAL A 50 -7.10 3.52 -17.45
N PRO A 51 -7.49 3.95 -18.66
CA PRO A 51 -6.57 4.62 -19.60
C PRO A 51 -6.02 5.94 -19.06
N ASP A 52 -4.86 6.36 -19.55
CA ASP A 52 -4.21 7.61 -19.15
C ASP A 52 -5.10 8.85 -19.36
N GLU A 53 -5.83 8.92 -20.48
CA GLU A 53 -6.73 10.06 -20.77
C GLU A 53 -7.89 10.13 -19.77
N VAL A 54 -8.44 8.97 -19.39
CA VAL A 54 -9.51 8.88 -18.40
C VAL A 54 -8.98 9.24 -17.01
N ALA A 55 -7.79 8.76 -16.65
CA ALA A 55 -7.14 9.12 -15.39
C ALA A 55 -6.88 10.63 -15.28
N LYS A 56 -6.53 11.28 -16.39
CA LYS A 56 -6.32 12.72 -16.45
C LYS A 56 -7.63 13.50 -16.27
N GLU A 57 -8.68 13.16 -17.01
CA GLU A 57 -10.01 13.74 -16.84
C GLU A 57 -10.50 13.59 -15.40
N TRP A 58 -10.37 12.40 -14.83
CA TRP A 58 -10.77 12.15 -13.45
C TRP A 58 -9.91 12.94 -12.47
N ALA A 59 -8.61 13.05 -12.68
CA ALA A 59 -7.74 13.84 -11.81
C ALA A 59 -8.15 15.32 -11.77
N GLU A 60 -8.61 15.88 -12.88
CA GLU A 60 -9.13 17.26 -12.94
C GLU A 60 -10.38 17.42 -12.05
N HIS A 61 -11.34 16.50 -12.15
CA HIS A 61 -12.55 16.52 -11.33
C HIS A 61 -12.29 16.16 -9.85
N LEU A 62 -11.41 15.20 -9.59
CA LEU A 62 -11.10 14.70 -8.26
C LEU A 62 -10.28 15.69 -7.44
N ALA A 63 -9.49 16.55 -8.09
CA ALA A 63 -8.75 17.62 -7.42
C ALA A 63 -9.66 18.67 -6.78
N GLU A 64 -10.91 18.80 -7.23
CA GLU A 64 -11.91 19.69 -6.65
C GLU A 64 -12.58 19.11 -5.40
N LEU A 65 -12.42 17.79 -5.15
CA LEU A 65 -12.89 17.14 -3.93
C LEU A 65 -12.06 17.67 -2.75
N LYS A 66 -12.70 18.40 -1.83
CA LYS A 66 -12.04 18.98 -0.66
C LYS A 66 -11.46 17.88 0.26
N SER A 67 -10.19 17.55 0.07
CA SER A 67 -9.21 17.00 1.04
C SER A 67 -9.64 15.91 2.05
N SER A 68 -10.74 15.18 1.82
CA SER A 68 -11.27 14.18 2.76
C SER A 68 -10.71 12.78 2.52
N ILE A 69 -10.08 12.53 1.36
CA ILE A 69 -9.69 11.19 0.95
C ILE A 69 -8.46 10.74 1.74
N PHE A 70 -8.72 9.84 2.68
CA PHE A 70 -7.70 9.28 3.55
C PHE A 70 -6.93 8.17 2.86
N ARG A 71 -7.62 7.30 2.12
CA ARG A 71 -7.09 6.08 1.53
C ARG A 71 -7.44 5.93 0.05
N VAL A 72 -6.46 5.49 -0.74
CA VAL A 72 -6.68 5.09 -2.14
C VAL A 72 -6.23 3.63 -2.32
N VAL A 73 -7.04 2.84 -3.01
CA VAL A 73 -6.80 1.43 -3.28
C VAL A 73 -6.83 1.17 -4.77
N PHE A 74 -5.75 0.64 -5.32
CA PHE A 74 -5.69 0.11 -6.68
C PHE A 74 -5.69 -1.41 -6.59
N ALA A 75 -6.85 -2.03 -6.74
CA ALA A 75 -7.01 -3.47 -6.63
C ALA A 75 -7.10 -4.11 -8.02
N ARG A 76 -6.01 -4.76 -8.49
CA ARG A 76 -5.93 -5.44 -9.80
C ARG A 76 -6.36 -4.57 -10.99
N CYS A 77 -6.20 -3.25 -10.91
CA CYS A 77 -6.65 -2.33 -11.94
C CYS A 77 -5.78 -2.42 -13.19
N ARG A 78 -6.28 -2.45 -14.41
CA ARG A 78 -5.37 -2.37 -15.56
C ARG A 78 -5.07 -0.89 -15.84
N MET A 79 -3.89 -0.39 -15.51
CA MET A 79 -3.50 1.01 -15.78
C MET A 79 -1.98 1.17 -15.88
N SER A 80 -1.53 2.27 -16.48
CA SER A 80 -0.11 2.61 -16.56
C SER A 80 0.40 3.23 -15.25
N VAL A 81 1.73 3.31 -15.10
CA VAL A 81 2.36 4.10 -14.02
C VAL A 81 1.88 5.56 -14.07
N GLN A 82 1.76 6.13 -15.27
CA GLN A 82 1.36 7.53 -15.45
C GLN A 82 -0.07 7.76 -14.95
N ALA A 83 -1.02 6.91 -15.31
CA ALA A 83 -2.41 6.99 -14.83
C ALA A 83 -2.47 6.93 -13.29
N LEU A 84 -1.77 5.98 -12.68
CA LEU A 84 -1.73 5.79 -11.23
C LEU A 84 -1.17 7.05 -10.53
N ILE A 85 -0.05 7.59 -11.01
CA ILE A 85 0.59 8.79 -10.46
C ILE A 85 -0.29 10.03 -10.65
N THR A 86 -0.96 10.17 -11.80
CA THR A 86 -1.91 11.26 -12.07
C THR A 86 -3.03 11.27 -11.03
N LEU A 87 -3.64 10.12 -10.76
CA LEU A 87 -4.69 9.99 -9.75
C LEU A 87 -4.18 10.25 -8.33
N LEU A 88 -3.02 9.70 -7.96
CA LEU A 88 -2.41 9.96 -6.65
C LEU A 88 -2.10 11.45 -6.42
N THR A 89 -1.66 12.15 -7.46
CA THR A 89 -1.32 13.58 -7.39
C THR A 89 -2.55 14.44 -7.15
N ALA A 90 -3.68 14.10 -7.77
CA ALA A 90 -4.95 14.78 -7.56
C ALA A 90 -5.53 14.49 -6.17
N LEU A 91 -5.53 13.21 -5.77
CA LEU A 91 -6.17 12.74 -4.56
C LEU A 91 -5.39 13.04 -3.27
N ARG A 92 -4.06 13.10 -3.35
CA ARG A 92 -3.14 13.34 -2.22
C ARG A 92 -3.46 12.50 -0.97
N PRO A 93 -3.61 11.17 -1.10
CA PRO A 93 -4.02 10.33 0.02
C PRO A 93 -2.91 10.20 1.06
N LYS A 94 -3.30 9.92 2.32
CA LYS A 94 -2.34 9.53 3.38
C LYS A 94 -1.97 8.05 3.29
N GLN A 95 -2.91 7.21 2.84
CA GLN A 95 -2.71 5.78 2.73
C GLN A 95 -2.95 5.29 1.30
N VAL A 96 -2.07 4.43 0.82
CA VAL A 96 -2.20 3.83 -0.51
C VAL A 96 -2.02 2.32 -0.44
N SER A 97 -2.91 1.59 -1.11
CA SER A 97 -2.77 0.15 -1.33
C SER A 97 -2.73 -0.14 -2.82
N VAL A 98 -1.74 -0.91 -3.27
CA VAL A 98 -1.61 -1.35 -4.66
C VAL A 98 -1.54 -2.88 -4.68
N GLU A 99 -2.50 -3.52 -5.32
CA GLU A 99 -2.49 -4.95 -5.63
C GLU A 99 -2.14 -5.13 -7.11
N PHE A 100 -0.95 -5.65 -7.35
CA PHE A 100 -0.40 -5.85 -8.67
C PHE A 100 -1.06 -7.08 -9.31
N GLY A 101 -1.65 -6.88 -10.49
CA GLY A 101 -2.21 -7.98 -11.27
C GLY A 101 -1.12 -8.71 -12.07
N ASN A 102 -1.40 -9.95 -12.49
CA ASN A 102 -0.50 -10.68 -13.39
C ASN A 102 -0.28 -9.97 -14.74
N ASP A 103 -1.21 -9.11 -15.14
CA ASP A 103 -1.16 -8.35 -16.39
C ASP A 103 -0.45 -6.98 -16.24
N TRP A 104 0.14 -6.68 -15.07
CA TRP A 104 0.85 -5.41 -14.78
C TRP A 104 2.33 -5.46 -15.19
N GLU A 105 2.67 -6.04 -16.33
CA GLU A 105 4.09 -6.18 -16.73
C GLU A 105 4.82 -4.83 -16.81
N GLU A 106 4.09 -3.73 -17.01
CA GLU A 106 4.67 -2.39 -17.08
C GLU A 106 4.75 -1.64 -15.76
N VAL A 107 4.00 -2.04 -14.72
CA VAL A 107 3.94 -1.32 -13.44
C VAL A 107 4.71 -2.08 -12.38
N SER A 108 5.81 -1.47 -11.92
CA SER A 108 6.72 -2.02 -10.92
C SER A 108 7.06 -0.98 -9.86
N VAL A 109 7.54 -1.44 -8.70
CA VAL A 109 7.79 -0.58 -7.54
C VAL A 109 8.94 0.41 -7.79
N ASP A 110 10.00 -0.01 -8.49
CA ASP A 110 11.09 0.86 -8.91
C ASP A 110 10.60 2.03 -9.78
N LYS A 111 9.72 1.76 -10.76
CA LYS A 111 9.12 2.79 -11.62
C LYS A 111 8.24 3.74 -10.82
N LEU A 112 7.41 3.23 -9.92
CA LEU A 112 6.59 4.07 -9.04
C LEU A 112 7.47 4.96 -8.15
N CYS A 113 8.59 4.43 -7.65
CA CYS A 113 9.55 5.17 -6.84
C CYS A 113 10.29 6.29 -7.60
N LEU A 114 10.18 6.38 -8.93
CA LEU A 114 10.69 7.54 -9.69
C LEU A 114 9.85 8.80 -9.43
N HIS A 115 8.63 8.65 -8.93
CA HIS A 115 7.69 9.74 -8.72
C HIS A 115 7.62 10.16 -7.26
N LYS A 116 7.86 11.46 -7.02
CA LYS A 116 7.88 12.05 -5.67
C LYS A 116 6.60 11.78 -4.88
N VAL A 117 5.43 11.91 -5.51
CA VAL A 117 4.13 11.69 -4.85
C VAL A 117 4.01 10.29 -4.25
N PHE A 118 4.60 9.28 -4.88
CA PHE A 118 4.57 7.91 -4.38
C PHE A 118 5.53 7.72 -3.20
N LYS A 119 6.73 8.32 -3.27
CA LYS A 119 7.72 8.24 -2.18
C LYS A 119 7.28 8.94 -0.89
N GLU A 120 6.41 9.94 -0.99
CA GLU A 120 5.91 10.73 0.14
C GLU A 120 4.70 10.10 0.84
N ILE A 121 4.17 8.98 0.34
CA ILE A 121 3.07 8.25 0.98
C ILE A 121 3.54 7.71 2.34
N SER A 122 2.84 8.08 3.42
CA SER A 122 3.22 7.67 4.77
C SER A 122 2.80 6.24 5.10
N HIS A 123 1.63 5.77 4.63
CA HIS A 123 1.19 4.39 4.78
C HIS A 123 1.06 3.71 3.42
N LEU A 124 1.95 2.76 3.15
CA LEU A 124 2.00 2.07 1.86
C LEU A 124 1.76 0.57 2.05
N SER A 125 0.82 0.02 1.28
CA SER A 125 0.53 -1.40 1.20
C SER A 125 0.73 -1.91 -0.22
N LEU A 126 1.61 -2.88 -0.41
CA LEU A 126 1.95 -3.47 -1.71
C LEU A 126 1.65 -4.96 -1.69
N ILE A 127 0.74 -5.42 -2.55
CA ILE A 127 0.27 -6.81 -2.60
C ILE A 127 0.64 -7.40 -3.95
N ASN A 128 1.25 -8.59 -3.97
CA ASN A 128 1.76 -9.25 -5.19
C ASN A 128 2.77 -8.41 -5.99
N SER A 129 3.47 -7.51 -5.33
CA SER A 129 4.38 -6.56 -5.97
C SER A 129 5.64 -7.18 -6.57
N ARG A 130 5.95 -8.44 -6.22
CA ARG A 130 7.23 -9.10 -6.56
C ARG A 130 8.45 -8.26 -6.17
N LEU A 131 8.26 -7.42 -5.14
CA LEU A 131 9.23 -6.45 -4.65
C LEU A 131 10.54 -7.15 -4.27
N SER A 132 11.65 -6.67 -4.80
CA SER A 132 13.01 -7.16 -4.51
C SER A 132 13.65 -6.44 -3.32
N ASP A 133 14.78 -6.96 -2.85
CA ASP A 133 15.57 -6.31 -1.80
C ASP A 133 16.02 -4.89 -2.18
N ASP A 134 16.31 -4.63 -3.46
CA ASP A 134 16.71 -3.30 -3.95
C ASP A 134 15.52 -2.34 -4.01
N ASP A 135 14.35 -2.82 -4.44
CA ASP A 135 13.11 -2.03 -4.39
C ASP A 135 12.77 -1.61 -2.96
N LEU A 136 12.99 -2.50 -1.98
CA LEU A 136 12.74 -2.21 -0.57
C LEU A 136 13.62 -1.06 -0.06
N ARG A 137 14.82 -0.87 -0.63
CA ARG A 137 15.71 0.26 -0.30
C ARG A 137 15.19 1.60 -0.81
N LEU A 138 14.36 1.60 -1.85
CA LEU A 138 13.82 2.83 -2.45
C LEU A 138 12.63 3.40 -1.66
N LEU A 139 11.97 2.58 -0.84
CA LEU A 139 10.76 2.92 -0.09
C LEU A 139 11.05 3.62 1.24
N ASN A 140 10.39 4.75 1.49
CA ASN A 140 10.57 5.57 2.71
C ASN A 140 9.27 5.83 3.49
N ALA A 141 8.22 5.02 3.26
CA ALA A 141 6.96 5.13 3.99
C ALA A 141 7.16 4.96 5.50
N GLN A 142 6.38 5.67 6.32
CA GLN A 142 6.42 5.50 7.77
C GLN A 142 5.89 4.12 8.20
N TYR A 143 4.88 3.63 7.50
CA TYR A 143 4.26 2.32 7.69
C TYR A 143 4.28 1.58 6.36
N LEU A 144 4.98 0.45 6.31
CA LEU A 144 5.11 -0.34 5.09
C LEU A 144 4.56 -1.75 5.29
N THR A 145 3.56 -2.09 4.48
CA THR A 145 3.01 -3.44 4.36
C THR A 145 3.35 -4.01 2.99
N VAL A 146 3.95 -5.20 2.94
CA VAL A 146 4.19 -5.96 1.72
C VAL A 146 3.66 -7.37 1.92
N TYR A 147 2.71 -7.80 1.09
CA TYR A 147 2.07 -9.12 1.22
C TYR A 147 2.07 -9.93 -0.07
N GLU A 148 1.97 -11.25 0.10
CA GLU A 148 1.91 -12.25 -0.96
C GLU A 148 3.21 -12.35 -1.77
N ALA A 149 3.12 -12.44 -3.10
CA ALA A 149 4.28 -12.67 -3.96
C ALA A 149 5.29 -11.52 -3.83
N THR A 150 6.45 -11.83 -3.26
CA THR A 150 7.56 -10.92 -3.01
C THR A 150 8.89 -11.63 -3.28
N GLY A 151 9.90 -10.85 -3.68
CA GLY A 151 11.29 -11.28 -3.83
C GLY A 151 12.18 -10.81 -2.68
N ILE A 152 11.62 -10.33 -1.56
CA ILE A 152 12.39 -9.93 -0.38
C ILE A 152 13.00 -11.18 0.26
N THR A 153 14.32 -11.21 0.36
CA THR A 153 15.04 -12.32 1.01
C THR A 153 15.27 -12.02 2.49
N VAL A 154 15.52 -13.05 3.30
CA VAL A 154 15.90 -12.86 4.72
C VAL A 154 17.21 -12.07 4.83
N SER A 155 18.16 -12.31 3.92
CA SER A 155 19.44 -11.61 3.90
C SER A 155 19.28 -10.14 3.54
N GLY A 156 18.44 -9.82 2.55
CA GLY A 156 18.16 -8.45 2.16
C GLY A 156 17.42 -7.69 3.25
N LEU A 157 16.40 -8.31 3.86
CA LEU A 157 15.70 -7.72 4.98
C LEU A 157 16.63 -7.45 6.18
N HIS A 158 17.56 -8.37 6.48
CA HIS A 158 18.57 -8.14 7.52
C HIS A 158 19.40 -6.87 7.26
N GLN A 159 19.82 -6.64 6.01
CA GLN A 159 20.53 -5.40 5.64
C GLN A 159 19.64 -4.16 5.80
N ILE A 160 18.35 -4.25 5.47
CA ILE A 160 17.39 -3.16 5.70
C ILE A 160 17.26 -2.82 7.19
N LEU A 161 17.20 -3.82 8.05
CA LEU A 161 17.09 -3.63 9.49
C LEU A 161 18.38 -3.01 10.07
N LEU A 162 19.56 -3.40 9.56
CA LEU A 162 20.83 -2.74 9.91
C LEU A 162 20.86 -1.28 9.44
N ASP A 163 20.38 -0.98 8.24
CA ASP A 163 20.29 0.40 7.75
C ASP A 163 19.35 1.25 8.62
N TRP A 164 18.22 0.69 9.06
CA TRP A 164 17.33 1.35 10.02
C TRP A 164 18.00 1.57 11.38
N TYR A 165 18.65 0.54 11.93
CA TYR A 165 19.35 0.63 13.22
C TYR A 165 20.42 1.73 13.21
N ASN A 166 21.13 1.89 12.09
CA ASN A 166 22.14 2.92 11.87
C ASN A 166 21.56 4.29 11.49
N GLY A 167 20.24 4.49 11.59
CA GLY A 167 19.58 5.78 11.35
C GLY A 167 19.46 6.19 9.89
N LYS A 168 19.73 5.30 8.93
CA LYS A 168 19.57 5.60 7.48
C LYS A 168 18.12 5.57 7.03
N ARG A 169 17.22 5.04 7.87
CA ARG A 169 15.79 4.87 7.58
C ARG A 169 14.96 5.29 8.79
N SER A 170 13.78 5.86 8.56
CA SER A 170 12.88 6.39 9.59
C SER A 170 11.52 5.66 9.66
N ILE A 171 11.46 4.43 9.13
CA ILE A 171 10.23 3.62 9.14
C ILE A 171 9.91 3.22 10.58
N THR A 172 8.62 3.23 10.95
CA THR A 172 8.13 2.89 12.30
C THR A 172 7.59 1.46 12.36
N ASP A 173 6.91 1.02 11.29
CA ASP A 173 6.31 -0.31 11.22
C ASP A 173 6.59 -0.98 9.88
N TYR A 174 7.09 -2.22 9.97
CA TYR A 174 7.19 -3.15 8.87
C TYR A 174 6.23 -4.32 9.07
N HIS A 175 5.44 -4.61 8.04
CA HIS A 175 4.69 -5.86 7.91
C HIS A 175 5.02 -6.49 6.56
N LEU A 176 5.95 -7.43 6.53
CA LEU A 176 6.58 -7.88 5.29
C LEU A 176 6.42 -9.39 5.10
N SER A 177 6.07 -9.79 3.89
CA SER A 177 6.31 -11.16 3.42
C SER A 177 7.76 -11.30 2.97
N VAL A 178 8.33 -12.50 3.10
CA VAL A 178 9.66 -12.85 2.58
C VAL A 178 9.58 -14.12 1.75
N SER A 179 10.49 -14.28 0.78
CA SER A 179 10.54 -15.42 -0.13
C SER A 179 11.08 -16.69 0.53
N ASP A 180 11.87 -16.55 1.60
CA ASP A 180 12.64 -17.64 2.18
C ASP A 180 12.15 -18.01 3.59
N MET A 181 12.59 -19.16 4.09
CA MET A 181 12.32 -19.58 5.46
C MET A 181 12.93 -18.59 6.47
N ILE A 182 12.11 -18.13 7.42
CA ILE A 182 12.55 -17.21 8.46
C ILE A 182 13.44 -17.96 9.46
N VAL A 183 14.69 -17.52 9.59
CA VAL A 183 15.62 -17.92 10.65
C VAL A 183 15.95 -16.68 11.49
N PRO A 184 15.27 -16.48 12.63
CA PRO A 184 15.38 -15.24 13.41
C PRO A 184 16.82 -14.88 13.79
N GLU A 185 17.66 -15.86 14.10
CA GLU A 185 19.07 -15.67 14.47
C GLU A 185 19.89 -15.05 13.34
N ARG A 186 19.56 -15.36 12.08
CA ARG A 186 20.21 -14.78 10.90
C ARG A 186 19.64 -13.41 10.56
N LEU A 187 18.32 -13.26 10.70
CA LEU A 187 17.61 -12.03 10.37
C LEU A 187 17.96 -10.88 11.33
N PHE A 188 18.13 -11.19 12.62
CA PHE A 188 18.34 -10.22 13.68
C PHE A 188 19.75 -10.25 14.27
N ASP A 189 20.71 -10.88 13.59
CA ASP A 189 22.09 -10.91 14.05
C ASP A 189 22.62 -9.50 14.30
N GLY A 190 23.31 -9.28 15.43
CA GLY A 190 23.82 -7.97 15.81
C GLY A 190 22.76 -6.88 16.10
N LEU A 191 21.46 -7.19 16.08
CA LEU A 191 20.38 -6.24 16.34
C LEU A 191 19.77 -6.46 17.74
N PRO A 192 19.55 -5.39 18.54
CA PRO A 192 18.89 -5.51 19.83
C PRO A 192 17.39 -5.74 19.64
N THR A 193 16.98 -7.00 19.72
CA THR A 193 15.62 -7.42 19.40
C THR A 193 14.88 -8.06 20.55
N ARG A 194 13.55 -7.89 20.55
CA ARG A 194 12.62 -8.56 21.46
C ARG A 194 11.52 -9.23 20.65
N ARG A 195 11.41 -10.55 20.76
CA ARG A 195 10.29 -11.29 20.18
C ARG A 195 9.00 -10.99 20.93
N ARG A 196 7.94 -10.64 20.20
CA ARG A 196 6.59 -10.38 20.72
C ARG A 196 5.63 -11.53 20.43
N SER A 197 5.76 -12.16 19.26
CA SER A 197 4.96 -13.32 18.88
C SER A 197 5.74 -14.24 17.93
N VAL A 198 5.07 -15.23 17.32
CA VAL A 198 5.70 -16.12 16.34
C VAL A 198 6.26 -15.32 15.16
N ILE A 199 5.54 -14.28 14.72
CA ILE A 199 5.83 -13.50 13.52
C ILE A 199 6.18 -12.02 13.80
N ALA A 200 6.20 -11.58 15.06
CA ALA A 200 6.39 -10.18 15.42
C ALA A 200 7.55 -9.97 16.39
N TRP A 201 8.34 -8.93 16.11
CA TRP A 201 9.51 -8.50 16.87
C TRP A 201 9.54 -6.97 17.02
N GLU A 202 10.22 -6.52 18.07
CA GLU A 202 10.68 -5.14 18.20
C GLU A 202 12.18 -5.11 17.96
N VAL A 203 12.64 -4.15 17.15
CA VAL A 203 14.05 -3.77 17.01
C VAL A 203 14.21 -2.39 17.63
N ARG A 204 15.20 -2.21 18.51
CA ARG A 204 15.40 -0.94 19.23
C ARG A 204 16.65 -0.24 18.75
N ASN A 205 16.65 1.08 18.71
CA ASN A 205 17.89 1.86 18.73
C ASN A 205 17.83 2.83 19.93
N SER A 206 18.77 3.77 20.03
CA SER A 206 18.81 4.70 21.17
C SER A 206 17.57 5.62 21.25
N ASP A 207 16.92 5.88 20.12
CA ASP A 207 15.98 6.99 19.97
C ASP A 207 14.54 6.51 19.72
N THR A 208 14.36 5.30 19.19
CA THR A 208 13.07 4.79 18.73
C THR A 208 13.00 3.25 18.70
N ILE A 209 11.80 2.74 18.43
CA ILE A 209 11.48 1.32 18.29
C ILE A 209 10.87 1.11 16.90
N LEU A 210 11.35 0.10 16.18
CA LEU A 210 10.75 -0.42 14.96
C LEU A 210 9.98 -1.69 15.30
N HIS A 211 8.69 -1.73 14.94
CA HIS A 211 7.95 -2.98 14.98
C HIS A 211 8.07 -3.70 13.64
N VAL A 212 8.39 -4.99 13.71
CA VAL A 212 8.68 -5.82 12.55
C VAL A 212 7.82 -7.06 12.63
N SER A 213 6.89 -7.19 11.70
CA SER A 213 6.11 -8.41 11.47
C SER A 213 6.55 -9.06 10.17
N ILE A 214 6.97 -10.32 10.21
CA ILE A 214 7.51 -11.02 9.04
C ILE A 214 6.81 -12.35 8.86
N VAL A 215 6.40 -12.60 7.62
CA VAL A 215 5.73 -13.82 7.23
C VAL A 215 6.48 -14.48 6.07
N GLY A 216 6.83 -15.74 6.25
CA GLY A 216 7.55 -16.52 5.25
C GLY A 216 6.65 -17.58 4.62
N PRO A 217 7.22 -18.39 3.70
CA PRO A 217 6.51 -19.48 3.05
C PRO A 217 5.86 -20.43 4.08
N GLY A 218 4.59 -20.76 3.87
CA GLY A 218 3.83 -21.66 4.75
C GLY A 218 3.09 -20.99 5.91
N VAL A 219 3.24 -19.66 6.09
CA VAL A 219 2.45 -18.86 7.04
C VAL A 219 1.57 -17.89 6.25
N SER A 220 0.26 -17.87 6.52
CA SER A 220 -0.69 -16.95 5.87
C SER A 220 -1.06 -15.82 6.82
N ILE A 221 -0.87 -14.57 6.41
CA ILE A 221 -1.21 -13.37 7.20
C ILE A 221 -2.72 -13.22 7.37
N THR A 222 -3.52 -13.64 6.38
CA THR A 222 -4.98 -13.65 6.49
C THR A 222 -5.44 -14.48 7.69
N LYS A 223 -4.80 -15.64 7.94
CA LYS A 223 -5.05 -16.44 9.14
C LYS A 223 -4.53 -15.81 10.43
N VAL A 224 -3.51 -14.95 10.37
CA VAL A 224 -2.97 -14.29 11.58
C VAL A 224 -3.80 -13.06 11.96
N TYR A 225 -4.35 -12.32 10.99
CA TYR A 225 -5.28 -11.22 11.28
C TYR A 225 -6.65 -11.71 11.74
N ASP A 226 -7.18 -12.83 11.22
CA ASP A 226 -8.43 -13.42 11.75
C ASP A 226 -8.31 -13.80 13.23
N VAL A 227 -7.11 -14.18 13.69
CA VAL A 227 -6.81 -14.48 15.10
C VAL A 227 -6.67 -13.20 15.93
N LEU A 228 -6.19 -12.09 15.37
CA LEU A 228 -6.03 -10.82 16.09
C LEU A 228 -7.31 -9.98 16.15
N VAL A 229 -8.33 -10.31 15.35
CA VAL A 229 -9.66 -9.66 15.38
C VAL A 229 -10.64 -10.42 16.29
N THR A 230 -10.26 -11.62 16.76
CA THR A 230 -11.11 -12.48 17.60
C THR A 230 -10.81 -12.44 19.10
N ASP A 231 -9.93 -11.54 19.57
CA ASP A 231 -9.67 -11.28 20.99
C ASP A 231 -10.08 -9.85 21.42
#